data_AF-A0A3N5Q2R7-F1
#
_entry.id   AF-A0A3N5Q2R7-F1
#
_cell.length_a   1.000
_cell.length_b   1.000
_cell.length_c   1.000
_cell.angle_alpha   90.00
_cell.angle_beta   90.00
_cell.angle_gamma   90.00
#
_symmetry.space_group_name_H-M   'P 1'
#
loop_
_entity.id
_entity.type
_entity.pdbx_description
1 polymer ?
#
loop_
_entity_poly.entity_id
_entity_poly.type
_entity_poly.pdbx_seq_one_letter_code
_entity_poly.pdbx_strand_id
1 'polypeptide(L)' 'RFEFALLISDFFNLDKNLVIPVSTKELNQTAKRPLLSGLITLKAETEIGYKPRSIKETLGVIKKYLNI' A
#
# COMPACT_ATOMS: atom_id res chain seq x y z
N ARG A 1 -1.81 5.02 -4.72
CA ARG A 1 -2.10 3.63 -5.17
C ARG A 1 -1.03 3.18 -6.15
N PHE A 2 -0.80 3.90 -7.25
CA PHE A 2 0.29 3.64 -8.19
C PHE A 2 1.67 3.54 -7.51
N GLU A 3 2.08 4.54 -6.74
CA GLU A 3 3.34 4.52 -5.97
C GLU A 3 3.48 3.29 -5.05
N PHE A 4 2.38 2.81 -4.47
CA PHE A 4 2.39 1.65 -3.60
C PHE A 4 2.64 0.36 -4.40
N ALA A 5 2.09 0.25 -5.61
CA ALA A 5 2.36 -0.86 -6.52
C ALA A 5 3.83 -0.88 -6.99
N LEU A 6 4.42 0.30 -7.27
CA LEU A 6 5.84 0.40 -7.58
C LEU A 6 6.71 -0.01 -6.39
N LEU A 7 6.38 0.43 -5.18
CA LEU A 7 7.09 0.04 -3.95
C LEU A 7 7.06 -1.48 -3.73
N ILE A 8 5.90 -2.13 -3.93
CA ILE A 8 5.78 -3.59 -3.86
C ILE A 8 6.66 -4.24 -4.93
N SER A 9 6.61 -3.74 -6.16
CA SER A 9 7.40 -4.26 -7.27
C SER A 9 8.91 -4.17 -6.96
N ASP A 10 9.37 -3.04 -6.42
CA ASP A 10 10.74 -2.87 -5.96
C ASP A 10 11.11 -3.83 -4.83
N PHE A 11 10.23 -4.01 -3.84
CA PHE A 11 10.48 -4.89 -2.70
C PHE A 11 10.65 -6.36 -3.12
N PHE A 12 9.84 -6.82 -4.08
CA PHE A 12 9.87 -8.20 -4.58
C PHE A 12 10.72 -8.38 -5.84
N ASN A 13 11.44 -7.33 -6.29
CA ASN A 13 12.25 -7.34 -7.51
C ASN A 13 11.45 -7.79 -8.76
N LEU A 14 10.23 -7.25 -8.90
CA LEU A 14 9.33 -7.50 -10.04
C LEU A 14 9.53 -6.43 -11.12
N ASP A 15 9.10 -6.74 -12.34
CA ASP A 15 9.17 -5.79 -13.45
C ASP A 15 8.15 -4.65 -13.29
N LYS A 16 8.65 -3.45 -12.95
CA LYS A 16 7.85 -2.23 -12.81
C LYS A 16 7.22 -1.74 -14.11
N ASN A 17 7.74 -2.14 -15.27
CA ASN A 17 7.21 -1.70 -16.56
C ASN A 17 5.80 -2.25 -16.83
N LEU A 18 5.40 -3.29 -16.10
CA LEU A 18 4.03 -3.83 -16.14
C LEU A 18 3.03 -2.97 -15.34
N VAL A 19 3.50 -2.03 -14.50
CA VAL A 19 2.63 -1.15 -13.71
C VAL A 19 2.35 0.12 -14.53
N ILE A 20 1.17 0.15 -15.16
CA ILE A 20 0.77 1.27 -16.03
C ILE A 20 -0.13 2.25 -15.24
N PRO A 21 0.18 3.56 -15.21
CA PRO A 21 -0.66 4.54 -14.54
C PRO A 21 -2.00 4.72 -15.27
N VAL A 22 -3.06 4.95 -14.49
CA VAL A 22 -4.43 5.14 -14.99
C VAL A 22 -5.18 6.12 -14.09
N SER A 23 -6.08 6.91 -14.67
CA SER A 23 -6.94 7.82 -13.88
C SER A 23 -8.11 7.09 -13.24
N THR A 24 -8.65 7.64 -12.16
CA THR A 24 -9.88 7.14 -11.52
C THR A 24 -11.08 7.12 -12.48
N LYS A 25 -11.12 8.05 -13.45
CA LYS A 25 -12.20 8.12 -14.44
C LYS A 25 -12.15 6.95 -15.42
N GLU A 26 -10.96 6.60 -15.91
CA GLU A 26 -10.75 5.47 -16.82
C GLU A 26 -11.11 4.12 -16.17
N LEU A 27 -10.93 3.98 -14.85
CA LEU A 27 -11.32 2.77 -14.12
C LEU A 27 -12.85 2.56 -14.05
N ASN A 28 -13.65 3.59 -14.37
CA ASN A 28 -15.11 3.56 -14.46
C ASN A 28 -15.81 2.77 -13.32
N GLN A 29 -15.34 2.94 -12.09
CA GLN A 29 -15.87 2.19 -10.95
C GLN A 29 -17.23 2.72 -10.53
N THR A 30 -18.19 1.82 -10.27
CA THR A 30 -19.56 2.17 -9.82
C THR A 30 -19.54 3.04 -8.56
N ALA A 31 -18.67 2.73 -7.60
CA ALA A 31 -18.49 3.51 -6.39
C ALA A 31 -17.32 4.48 -6.53
N LYS A 32 -17.57 5.77 -6.24
CA LYS A 32 -16.53 6.80 -6.21
C LYS A 32 -15.53 6.52 -5.09
N ARG A 33 -14.25 6.36 -5.44
CA ARG A 33 -13.17 6.19 -4.47
C ARG A 33 -12.63 7.56 -4.02
N PRO A 34 -12.42 7.77 -2.71
CA PRO A 34 -11.71 8.94 -2.22
C PRO A 34 -10.30 9.02 -2.82
N LEU A 35 -9.91 10.24 -3.20
CA LEU A 35 -8.57 10.52 -3.72
C LEU A 35 -7.52 10.49 -2.61
N LEU A 36 -7.87 11.05 -1.44
CA LEU A 36 -7.06 11.07 -0.23
C LEU A 36 -7.78 10.27 0.85
N SER A 37 -7.16 9.18 1.28
CA SER A 37 -7.72 8.27 2.29
C SER A 37 -6.68 7.88 3.35
N GLY A 38 -5.67 8.72 3.57
CA GLY A 38 -4.71 8.54 4.65
C GLY A 38 -5.40 8.69 6.01
N LEU A 39 -4.94 7.95 7.01
CA LEU A 39 -5.45 8.01 8.38
C LEU A 39 -4.37 8.60 9.29
N ILE A 40 -4.80 9.43 10.25
CA ILE A 40 -3.93 9.91 11.33
C ILE A 40 -4.02 8.88 12.46
N THR A 41 -2.89 8.24 12.78
CA THR A 41 -2.80 7.17 13.79
C THR A 41 -2.53 7.67 15.20
N LEU A 42 -2.39 8.99 15.39
CA LEU A 42 -1.99 9.62 16.64
C LEU A 42 -2.76 9.11 17.86
N LYS A 43 -4.09 9.04 17.78
CA LYS A 43 -4.91 8.58 18.92
C LYS A 43 -4.58 7.16 19.34
N ALA A 44 -4.42 6.24 18.37
CA ALA A 44 -4.06 4.86 18.65
C ALA A 44 -2.64 4.76 19.23
N GLU A 45 -1.71 5.56 18.71
CA GLU A 45 -0.33 5.62 19.21
C GLU A 45 -0.27 6.12 20.65
N THR A 46 -1.05 7.15 20.99
CA THR A 46 -1.01 7.79 22.32
C THR A 46 -1.83 7.06 23.37
N GLU A 47 -3.01 6.53 23.03
CA GLU A 47 -3.92 5.96 24.03
C GLU A 47 -3.68 4.47 24.31
N ILE A 48 -3.29 3.71 23.29
CA ILE A 48 -3.10 2.25 23.42
C ILE A 48 -1.67 1.82 23.06
N GLY A 49 -0.76 2.77 22.87
CA GLY A 49 0.63 2.48 22.53
C GLY A 49 0.80 1.76 21.19
N TYR A 50 -0.13 1.95 20.25
CA TYR A 50 -0.07 1.30 18.94
C TYR A 50 1.21 1.70 18.21
N LYS A 51 1.97 0.71 17.72
CA LYS A 51 3.19 0.91 16.94
C LYS A 51 3.02 0.27 15.56
N PRO A 52 2.49 1.00 14.57
CA PRO A 52 2.32 0.43 13.23
C PRO A 52 3.66 0.04 12.64
N ARG A 53 3.71 -1.10 11.96
CA ARG A 53 4.88 -1.49 11.18
C ARG A 53 5.00 -0.60 9.95
N SER A 54 6.23 -0.34 9.52
CA SER A 54 6.45 0.23 8.20
C SER A 54 5.94 -0.71 7.11
N ILE A 55 5.70 -0.16 5.92
CA ILE A 55 5.30 -0.95 4.76
C ILE A 55 6.34 -2.04 4.45
N LYS A 56 7.64 -1.70 4.44
CA LYS A 56 8.70 -2.66 4.09
C LYS A 56 8.78 -3.82 5.08
N GLU A 57 8.70 -3.55 6.39
CA GLU A 57 8.65 -4.61 7.40
C GLU A 57 7.44 -5.52 7.20
N THR A 58 6.28 -4.94 6.89
CA THR A 58 5.05 -5.68 6.63
C THR A 58 5.16 -6.57 5.39
N LEU A 59 5.73 -6.05 4.29
CA LEU A 59 6.00 -6.84 3.09
C LEU A 59 6.98 -7.98 3.37
N GLY A 60 7.97 -7.79 4.25
CA GLY A 60 8.87 -8.84 4.71
C GLY A 60 8.16 -9.95 5.49
N VAL A 61 7.22 -9.59 6.35
CA VAL A 61 6.37 -10.57 7.06
C VAL A 61 5.50 -11.35 6.08
N ILE A 62 4.91 -10.67 5.09
CA ILE A 62 4.09 -11.32 4.04
C ILE A 62 4.95 -12.28 3.21
N LYS A 63 6.15 -11.84 2.79
CA LYS A 63 7.11 -12.66 2.06
C LYS A 63 7.39 -13.98 2.79
N LYS A 64 7.72 -13.88 4.09
CA LYS A 64 7.93 -15.03 4.97
C LYS A 64 6.68 -15.92 5.06
N TYR A 65 5.49 -15.33 5.21
CA TYR A 65 4.23 -16.08 5.33
C TYR A 65 3.88 -16.86 4.05
N LEU A 66 4.18 -16.27 2.89
CA LEU A 66 3.91 -16.87 1.57
C LEU A 66 5.02 -17.83 1.10
N ASN A 67 6.12 -17.95 1.86
CA ASN A 67 7.30 -18.74 1.48
C ASN A 67 7.89 -18.36 0.12
N ILE A 68 7.93 -17.05 -0.19
CA ILE A 68 8.55 -16.48 -1.42
C ILE A 68 9.73 -15.59 -1.09
#